data_AF-F5T0Q3-F1
#
_entry.id   AF-F5T0Q3-F1
#
_cell.length_a   1.000
_cell.length_b   1.000
_cell.length_c   1.000
_cell.angle_alpha   90.00
_cell.angle_beta   90.00
_cell.angle_gamma   90.00
#
_symmetry.space_group_name_H-M   'P 1'
#
loop_
_entity.id
_entity.type
_entity.pdbx_description
1 polymer ?
#
loop_
_entity_poly.entity_id
_entity_poly.type
_entity_poly.pdbx_seq_one_letter_code
_entity_poly.pdbx_strand_id
1 'polypeptide(L)'
;MGHIIIDHFPEYHFIEKEFGFNRPALLNAQSDTPKRLALNPKAVAGYETVMIETNRPGPPNTKSDKIKGVRIRSSWGQHFIIFDDLSQSFEKVLEEACQSEVNTYFTTDDSKYFKQFGIHPSSAKNQLAANS
;
A
#
# COMPACT_ATOMS: atom_id res chain seq x y z
N MET A 1 15.61 -3.22 16.41
CA MET A 1 14.29 -3.39 15.75
C MET A 1 14.33 -2.64 14.43
N GLY A 2 14.18 -3.36 13.32
CA GLY A 2 14.18 -2.83 11.96
C GLY A 2 12.90 -2.07 11.64
N HIS A 3 12.94 -1.29 10.57
CA HIS A 3 11.75 -0.65 10.00
C HIS A 3 11.19 -1.52 8.87
N ILE A 4 9.88 -1.39 8.62
CA ILE A 4 9.23 -1.91 7.43
C ILE A 4 9.17 -0.76 6.42
N ILE A 5 9.85 -0.90 5.29
CA ILE A 5 9.76 0.06 4.20
C ILE A 5 8.50 -0.27 3.39
N ILE A 6 7.48 0.58 3.49
CA ILE A 6 6.19 0.38 2.81
C ILE A 6 5.98 1.39 1.69
N ASP A 7 5.29 0.96 0.63
CA ASP A 7 4.65 1.85 -0.34
C ASP A 7 3.16 1.95 0.00
N HIS A 8 2.70 3.16 0.31
CA HIS A 8 1.32 3.40 0.70
C HIS A 8 0.60 4.39 -0.20
N PHE A 9 -0.72 4.25 -0.27
CA PHE A 9 -1.61 5.06 -1.09
C PHE A 9 -2.51 5.93 -0.20
N PRO A 10 -2.96 7.09 -0.70
CA PRO A 10 -4.07 7.80 -0.08
C PRO A 10 -5.35 6.98 -0.23
N GLU A 11 -6.15 6.93 0.82
CA GLU A 11 -7.49 6.34 0.76
C GLU A 11 -8.54 7.43 0.55
N TYR A 12 -9.43 7.24 -0.43
CA TYR A 12 -10.55 8.14 -0.65
C TYR A 12 -11.72 7.79 0.28
N HIS A 13 -12.32 8.84 0.84
CA HIS A 13 -13.52 8.77 1.68
C HIS A 13 -13.38 7.93 2.97
N PHE A 14 -12.16 7.72 3.46
CA PHE A 14 -11.96 6.99 4.70
C PHE A 14 -12.58 7.73 5.90
N ILE A 15 -13.32 6.98 6.72
CA ILE A 15 -13.90 7.46 7.97
C ILE A 15 -13.32 6.63 9.12
N GLU A 16 -12.65 7.29 10.08
CA GLU A 16 -12.00 6.63 11.23
C GLU A 16 -12.87 5.59 11.93
N LYS A 17 -14.16 5.91 12.11
CA LYS A 17 -15.14 5.07 12.80
C LYS A 17 -15.40 3.74 12.07
N GLU A 18 -14.96 3.60 10.82
CA GLU A 18 -15.13 2.40 10.01
C GLU A 18 -13.94 1.44 10.10
N PHE A 19 -12.85 1.83 10.77
CA PHE A 19 -11.74 0.93 11.05
C PHE A 19 -12.20 -0.25 11.94
N GLY A 20 -11.86 -1.47 11.56
CA GLY A 20 -12.27 -2.71 12.22
C GLY A 20 -13.55 -3.33 11.65
N PHE A 21 -14.21 -2.66 10.70
CA PHE A 21 -15.37 -3.20 9.98
C PHE A 21 -15.00 -3.86 8.65
N ASN A 22 -13.70 -3.94 8.31
CA ASN A 22 -13.21 -4.52 7.05
C ASN A 22 -13.88 -3.93 5.80
N ARG A 23 -14.22 -2.63 5.83
CA ARG A 23 -14.81 -1.93 4.69
C ARG A 23 -13.79 -1.86 3.54
N PRO A 24 -14.23 -2.02 2.27
CA PRO A 24 -13.35 -1.84 1.14
C PRO A 24 -12.65 -0.49 1.16
N ALA A 25 -11.38 -0.45 0.76
CA ALA A 25 -10.63 0.77 0.58
C ALA A 25 -10.77 1.25 -0.87
N LEU A 26 -10.95 2.55 -1.07
CA LEU A 26 -10.99 3.14 -2.41
C LEU A 26 -9.70 3.90 -2.67
N LEU A 27 -9.00 3.57 -3.76
CA LEU A 27 -7.82 4.30 -4.23
C LEU A 27 -7.83 4.38 -5.75
N ASN A 28 -6.98 5.24 -6.30
CA ASN A 28 -6.85 5.44 -7.74
C ASN A 28 -5.42 5.08 -8.18
N ALA A 29 -5.13 3.81 -8.44
CA ALA A 29 -3.79 3.38 -8.85
C ALA A 29 -3.36 3.92 -10.22
N GLN A 30 -4.27 4.54 -10.97
CA GLN A 30 -3.96 5.22 -12.23
C GLN A 30 -3.30 6.60 -12.02
N SER A 31 -3.78 7.39 -11.06
CA SER A 31 -3.28 8.75 -10.79
C SER A 31 -2.48 8.86 -9.50
N ASP A 32 -2.74 8.01 -8.52
CA ASP A 32 -2.10 8.05 -7.22
C ASP A 32 -0.69 7.48 -7.32
N THR A 33 0.29 8.34 -7.04
CA THR A 33 1.66 7.87 -6.84
C THR A 33 1.80 7.41 -5.39
N PRO A 34 2.21 6.16 -5.14
CA PRO A 34 2.44 5.73 -3.77
C PRO A 34 3.58 6.51 -3.14
N LYS A 35 3.47 6.71 -1.84
CA LYS A 35 4.50 7.31 -1.01
C LYS A 35 5.21 6.22 -0.23
N ARG A 36 6.53 6.38 -0.10
CA ARG A 36 7.37 5.45 0.64
C ARG A 36 7.55 5.93 2.07
N LEU A 37 7.35 5.04 3.03
CA LEU A 37 7.50 5.31 4.45
C LEU A 37 8.34 4.22 5.12
N ALA A 38 9.28 4.61 5.97
CA ALA A 38 9.91 3.71 6.92
C ALA A 38 9.02 3.59 8.17
N LEU A 39 8.20 2.55 8.21
CA LEU A 39 7.26 2.29 9.29
C LEU A 39 7.96 1.54 10.42
N ASN A 40 7.99 2.14 11.60
CA ASN A 40 8.42 1.46 12.81
C ASN A 40 7.33 0.45 13.24
N PRO A 41 7.64 -0.85 13.43
CA PRO A 41 6.66 -1.85 13.85
C PRO A 41 5.87 -1.47 15.10
N LYS A 42 6.51 -0.82 16.08
CA LYS A 42 5.85 -0.35 17.32
C LYS A 42 4.87 0.80 17.10
N ALA A 43 4.94 1.47 15.94
CA ALA A 43 4.00 2.50 15.58
C ALA A 43 2.73 1.96 14.94
N VAL A 44 2.62 0.65 14.68
CA VAL A 44 1.38 0.03 14.22
C VAL A 44 0.45 -0.14 15.42
N ALA A 45 -0.56 0.72 15.51
CA ALA A 45 -1.60 0.66 16.55
C ALA A 45 -2.74 -0.30 16.21
N GLY A 46 -2.77 -0.79 14.97
CA GLY A 46 -3.72 -1.78 14.48
C GLY A 46 -3.60 -1.90 12.96
N TYR A 47 -4.05 -3.02 12.41
CA TYR A 47 -4.21 -3.20 10.98
C TYR A 47 -5.41 -4.11 10.69
N GLU A 48 -6.01 -3.98 9.52
CA GLU A 48 -7.08 -4.86 9.05
C GLU A 48 -6.85 -5.23 7.58
N THR A 49 -7.24 -6.45 7.21
CA THR A 49 -7.25 -6.87 5.81
C THR A 49 -8.48 -6.30 5.13
N VAL A 50 -8.27 -5.65 3.99
CA VAL A 50 -9.33 -4.99 3.22
C VAL A 50 -9.30 -5.44 1.77
N MET A 51 -10.42 -5.30 1.08
CA MET A 51 -10.44 -5.29 -0.37
C MET A 51 -10.20 -3.86 -0.85
N ILE A 52 -9.17 -3.65 -1.65
CA ILE A 52 -8.91 -2.40 -2.36
C ILE A 52 -9.72 -2.44 -3.65
N GLU A 53 -10.61 -1.48 -3.84
CA GLU A 53 -11.21 -1.21 -5.15
C GLU A 53 -10.43 -0.06 -5.80
N THR A 54 -9.85 -0.35 -6.97
CA THR A 54 -8.98 0.59 -7.68
C THR A 54 -9.18 0.47 -9.18
N ASN A 55 -8.98 1.57 -9.90
CA ASN A 55 -8.78 1.50 -11.34
C ASN A 55 -7.44 0.85 -11.69
N ARG A 56 -7.35 0.33 -12.92
CA ARG A 56 -6.11 -0.23 -13.45
C ARG A 56 -5.01 0.82 -13.56
N PRO A 57 -3.78 0.53 -13.15
CA PRO A 57 -2.62 1.35 -13.47
C PRO A 57 -2.53 1.54 -15.00
N GLY A 58 -2.26 2.77 -15.45
CA GLY A 58 -1.89 3.04 -16.85
C GLY A 58 -2.81 3.99 -17.62
N PRO A 59 -2.82 3.92 -18.97
CA PRO A 59 -3.62 4.83 -19.77
C PRO A 59 -5.11 4.72 -19.45
N PRO A 60 -5.91 5.77 -19.73
CA PRO A 60 -7.31 5.89 -19.33
C PRO A 60 -8.10 4.60 -19.60
N ASN A 61 -8.40 3.89 -18.52
CA ASN A 61 -9.17 2.67 -18.55
C ASN A 61 -10.28 2.78 -17.50
N THR A 62 -11.51 2.49 -17.92
CA THR A 62 -12.69 2.54 -17.04
C THR A 62 -12.84 1.27 -16.20
N LYS A 63 -11.95 0.29 -16.35
CA LYS A 63 -11.98 -0.96 -15.60
C LYS A 63 -11.40 -0.78 -14.20
N SER A 64 -12.17 -1.23 -13.21
CA SER A 64 -11.76 -1.35 -11.82
C SER A 64 -11.50 -2.81 -11.48
N ASP A 65 -10.50 -3.05 -10.63
CA ASP A 65 -10.19 -4.35 -10.07
C ASP A 65 -10.34 -4.32 -8.54
N LYS A 66 -10.45 -5.50 -7.95
CA LYS A 66 -10.49 -5.69 -6.50
C LYS A 66 -9.28 -6.48 -6.07
N ILE A 67 -8.42 -5.88 -5.25
CA ILE A 67 -7.13 -6.44 -4.85
C ILE A 67 -7.06 -6.54 -3.34
N LYS A 68 -6.41 -7.56 -2.80
CA LYS A 68 -6.21 -7.68 -1.36
C LYS A 68 -5.24 -6.59 -0.89
N GLY A 69 -5.58 -5.93 0.20
CA GLY A 69 -4.73 -4.91 0.82
C GLY A 69 -4.82 -4.95 2.33
N VAL A 70 -4.06 -4.04 2.94
CA VAL A 70 -4.08 -3.81 4.37
C VAL A 70 -4.28 -2.32 4.63
N ARG A 71 -5.21 -2.02 5.54
CA ARG A 71 -5.36 -0.70 6.15
C ARG A 71 -4.62 -0.71 7.48
N ILE A 72 -3.60 0.12 7.60
CA ILE A 72 -2.78 0.27 8.81
C ILE A 72 -3.23 1.53 9.54
N ARG A 73 -3.48 1.41 10.84
CA ARG A 73 -3.63 2.54 11.75
C ARG A 73 -2.33 2.73 12.52
N SER A 74 -1.73 3.90 12.37
CA SER A 74 -0.55 4.29 13.15
C SER A 74 -0.91 4.81 14.53
N SER A 75 0.04 4.76 15.46
CA SER A 75 -0.11 5.28 16.83
C SER A 75 -0.28 6.80 16.91
N TRP A 76 0.09 7.53 15.85
CA TRP A 76 -0.10 8.98 15.74
C TRP A 76 -1.37 9.37 14.95
N GLY A 77 -2.27 8.41 14.68
CA GLY A 77 -3.59 8.68 14.11
C GLY A 77 -3.66 8.82 12.60
N GLN A 78 -2.59 8.47 11.86
CA GLN A 78 -2.65 8.36 10.39
C GLN A 78 -2.99 6.95 9.93
N HIS A 79 -3.59 6.89 8.74
CA HIS A 79 -3.96 5.65 8.06
C HIS A 79 -3.16 5.48 6.78
N PHE A 80 -2.76 4.24 6.51
CA PHE A 80 -2.03 3.87 5.32
C PHE A 80 -2.71 2.68 4.65
N ILE A 81 -2.95 2.77 3.35
CA ILE A 81 -3.39 1.65 2.53
C ILE A 81 -2.20 1.10 1.76
N ILE A 82 -1.96 -0.19 1.90
CA ILE A 82 -0.91 -0.91 1.19
C ILE A 82 -1.53 -2.12 0.47
N PHE A 83 -0.92 -2.51 -0.64
CA PHE A 83 -1.28 -3.73 -1.35
C PHE A 83 -0.67 -4.94 -0.65
N ASP A 84 -1.46 -6.00 -0.45
CA ASP A 84 -1.07 -7.25 0.21
C ASP A 84 -1.16 -8.43 -0.78
N ASP A 85 -0.77 -8.16 -2.03
CA ASP A 85 -0.69 -9.14 -3.13
C ASP A 85 0.76 -9.62 -3.37
N LEU A 86 1.62 -9.43 -2.36
CA LEU A 86 3.04 -9.71 -2.38
C LEU A 86 3.35 -11.20 -2.10
N SER A 87 4.64 -11.54 -2.09
CA SER A 87 5.13 -12.89 -1.81
C SER A 87 4.92 -13.33 -0.35
N GLN A 88 4.88 -12.37 0.58
CA GLN A 88 4.57 -12.55 2.00
C GLN A 88 3.40 -11.64 2.38
N SER A 89 2.66 -12.00 3.43
CA SER A 89 1.61 -11.12 3.98
C SER A 89 2.23 -10.04 4.87
N PHE A 90 1.55 -8.90 4.97
CA PHE A 90 1.97 -7.81 5.88
C PHE A 90 2.16 -8.29 7.32
N GLU A 91 1.27 -9.17 7.81
CA GLU A 91 1.36 -9.75 9.16
C GLU A 91 2.71 -10.44 9.41
N LYS A 92 3.17 -11.28 8.47
CA LYS A 92 4.47 -11.96 8.59
C LYS A 92 5.62 -10.96 8.57
N VAL A 93 5.56 -9.96 7.70
CA VAL A 93 6.60 -8.92 7.62
C VAL A 93 6.64 -8.06 8.88
N LEU A 94 5.48 -7.81 9.49
CA LEU A 94 5.39 -7.10 10.77
C LEU A 94 6.02 -7.92 11.91
N GLU A 95 5.73 -9.22 11.99
CA GLU A 95 6.34 -10.13 12.96
C GLU A 95 7.86 -10.21 12.81
N GLU A 96 8.35 -10.38 11.58
CA GLU A 96 9.78 -10.43 11.28
C GLU A 96 10.49 -9.12 11.64
N ALA A 97 9.90 -7.97 11.31
CA ALA A 97 10.47 -6.66 11.62
C ALA A 97 10.50 -6.37 13.13
N CYS A 98 9.57 -6.93 13.92
CA CYS A 98 9.61 -6.83 15.38
C CYS A 98 10.82 -7.57 15.98
N GLN A 99 11.29 -8.63 15.34
CA GLN A 99 12.33 -9.52 15.85
C GLN A 99 13.72 -9.24 15.26
N SER A 100 13.79 -8.52 14.15
CA SER A 100 15.03 -8.22 13.41
C SER A 100 15.54 -6.81 13.70
N GLU A 101 16.84 -6.55 13.48
CA GLU A 101 17.41 -5.19 13.36
C GLU A 101 17.53 -4.73 11.91
N VAL A 102 17.32 -5.63 10.96
CA VAL A 102 17.39 -5.37 9.52
C VAL A 102 16.05 -4.83 9.03
N ASN A 103 16.09 -3.82 8.17
CA ASN A 103 14.88 -3.29 7.54
C ASN A 103 14.29 -4.32 6.57
N THR A 104 12.98 -4.51 6.63
CA THR A 104 12.22 -5.33 5.68
C THR A 104 11.55 -4.43 4.64
N TYR A 105 11.31 -4.96 3.45
CA TYR A 105 10.69 -4.21 2.35
C TYR A 105 9.35 -4.84 1.99
N PHE A 106 8.30 -4.02 2.03
CA PHE A 106 6.93 -4.40 1.70
C PHE A 106 6.36 -3.36 0.73
N THR A 107 6.83 -3.44 -0.51
CA THR A 107 6.68 -2.36 -1.49
C THR A 107 5.96 -2.83 -2.73
N THR A 108 5.45 -1.89 -3.53
CA THR A 108 4.77 -2.18 -4.80
C THR A 108 5.72 -2.76 -5.84
N ASP A 109 7.03 -2.70 -5.60
CA ASP A 109 8.06 -3.29 -6.45
C ASP A 109 7.88 -4.83 -6.59
N ASP A 110 7.23 -5.48 -5.60
CA ASP A 110 6.90 -6.91 -5.63
C ASP A 110 5.44 -7.24 -5.92
N SER A 111 4.61 -6.23 -6.16
CA SER A 111 3.18 -6.41 -6.39
C SER A 111 2.91 -7.08 -7.74
N LYS A 112 2.18 -8.20 -7.71
CA LYS A 112 1.75 -8.92 -8.92
C LYS A 112 0.81 -8.05 -9.75
N TYR A 113 -0.04 -7.27 -9.09
CA TYR A 113 -0.96 -6.34 -9.70
C TYR A 113 -0.24 -5.30 -10.56
N PHE A 114 0.73 -4.58 -9.98
CA PHE A 114 1.48 -3.56 -10.72
C PHE A 114 2.38 -4.17 -11.81
N LYS A 115 3.00 -5.32 -11.55
CA LYS A 115 3.80 -6.07 -12.54
C LYS A 115 2.96 -6.49 -13.76
N GLN A 116 1.71 -6.90 -13.55
CA GLN A 116 0.81 -7.32 -14.64
C GLN A 116 0.60 -6.20 -15.68
N PHE A 117 0.57 -4.93 -15.25
CA PHE A 117 0.34 -3.79 -16.14
C PHE A 117 1.63 -3.11 -16.62
N GLY A 118 2.80 -3.65 -16.24
CA GLY A 118 4.10 -3.09 -16.65
C GLY A 118 4.37 -1.68 -16.09
N ILE A 119 3.66 -1.27 -15.04
CA ILE A 119 3.78 0.04 -14.43
C ILE A 119 4.37 -0.12 -13.04
N HIS A 120 5.58 0.38 -12.87
CA HIS A 120 6.20 0.45 -11.56
C HIS A 120 5.83 1.79 -10.92
N PRO A 121 5.13 1.81 -9.78
CA PRO A 121 4.72 3.07 -9.16
C PRO A 121 5.91 3.92 -8.70
N SER A 122 7.01 3.28 -8.31
CA SER A 122 8.29 3.94 -8.01
C SER A 122 8.99 4.55 -9.24
N SER A 123 8.57 4.17 -10.46
CA SER A 123 9.06 4.72 -11.74
C SER A 123 8.19 5.85 -12.32
N ALA A 124 6.99 6.10 -11.76
CA ALA A 124 6.05 7.09 -12.28
C ALA A 124 6.57 8.55 -12.20
N LYS A 125 7.62 8.82 -11.39
CA LYS A 125 8.34 10.10 -11.43
C LYS A 125 9.09 10.35 -12.75
N ASN A 126 9.44 9.30 -13.51
CA ASN A 126 10.23 9.46 -14.73
C ASN A 126 9.39 9.55 -16.02
N GLN A 127 8.11 9.17 -16.01
CA GLN A 127 7.28 9.23 -17.23
C GLN A 127 6.55 10.57 -17.43
N LEU A 128 6.22 11.29 -16.35
CA LEU A 128 5.65 12.64 -16.45
C LEU A 128 6.71 13.73 -16.75
N ALA A 129 7.99 13.46 -16.42
CA ALA A 129 9.10 14.35 -16.74
C ALA A 129 9.70 14.14 -18.14
N ALA A 130 9.40 13.01 -18.81
CA ALA A 130 9.92 12.72 -20.15
C ALA A 130 9.02 13.24 -21.29
N ASN A 131 7.81 13.71 -20.96
CA ASN A 131 6.84 14.26 -21.91
C ASN A 131 6.49 15.74 -21.64
N SER A 132 7.29 16.44 -20.82
CA SER A 132 7.20 17.89 -20.59
C SER A 132 8.36 18.63 -21.24
#